data_AF-A0A7R9ZVP7-F1
#
_entry.id   AF-A0A7R9ZVP7-F1
#
_cell.length_a   1.000
_cell.length_b   1.000
_cell.length_c   1.000
_cell.angle_alpha   90.00
_cell.angle_beta   90.00
_cell.angle_gamma   90.00
#
_symmetry.space_group_name_H-M   'P 1'
#
loop_
_entity.id
_entity.type
_entity.pdbx_description
1 polymer ?
#
loop_
_entity_poly.entity_id
_entity_poly.type
_entity_poly.pdbx_seq_one_letter_code
_entity_poly.pdbx_strand_id
1 'polypeptide(L)'
;AAYPALQREAEAKSLRPSEVLDARVEALAAQRGLPHHALLSAGVFVGPDFSGNRSPLADPRMRGSVVGLGPVGPPEEATSIDALAVLYLAAVQALAYSTRAIVEAINAARLQCQGSAVEPIRAVVACGGLARRGLYISEHADALGVPV
;
A
#
# COMPACT_ATOMS: atom_id res chain seq x y z
N ALA A 1 -14.17 -13.76 10.85
CA ALA A 1 -13.14 -12.69 10.82
C ALA A 1 -11.76 -13.33 10.69
N ALA A 2 -10.93 -12.89 9.74
CA ALA A 2 -9.66 -13.53 9.39
C ALA A 2 -8.52 -13.31 10.40
N TYR A 3 -8.55 -12.20 11.16
CA TYR A 3 -7.44 -11.77 12.01
C TYR A 3 -7.02 -12.79 13.09
N PRO A 4 -7.93 -13.45 13.85
CA PRO A 4 -7.51 -14.47 14.80
C PRO A 4 -6.85 -15.71 14.17
N ALA A 5 -7.15 -16.01 12.91
CA ALA A 5 -6.46 -17.07 12.17
C ALA A 5 -5.07 -16.62 11.73
N LEU A 6 -4.95 -15.39 11.21
CA LEU A 6 -3.67 -14.76 10.87
C LEU A 6 -2.74 -14.71 12.09
N GLN A 7 -3.25 -14.33 13.26
CA GLN A 7 -2.46 -14.25 14.48
C GLN A 7 -1.89 -15.60 14.88
N ARG A 8 -2.71 -16.67 14.86
CA ARG A 8 -2.24 -18.04 15.14
C ARG A 8 -1.19 -18.50 14.13
N GLU A 9 -1.35 -18.18 12.85
CA GLU A 9 -0.34 -18.50 11.82
C GLU A 9 0.97 -17.74 12.06
N ALA A 10 0.88 -16.46 12.42
CA ALA A 10 2.03 -15.62 12.73
C ALA A 10 2.80 -16.14 13.96
N GLU A 11 2.10 -16.50 15.03
CA GLU A 11 2.66 -17.11 16.23
C GLU A 11 3.36 -18.45 15.91
N ALA A 12 2.70 -19.34 15.16
CA ALA A 12 3.27 -20.63 14.77
C ALA A 12 4.55 -20.48 13.92
N LYS A 13 4.65 -19.41 13.14
CA LYS A 13 5.83 -19.11 12.30
C LYS A 13 6.85 -18.19 13.00
N SER A 14 6.59 -17.73 14.22
CA SER A 14 7.39 -16.70 14.91
C SER A 14 7.60 -15.43 14.07
N LEU A 15 6.56 -15.01 13.34
CA LEU A 15 6.53 -13.82 12.49
C LEU A 15 5.52 -12.81 13.03
N ARG A 16 5.61 -11.55 12.62
CA ARG A 16 4.52 -10.58 12.79
C ARG A 16 3.38 -10.87 11.80
N PRO A 17 2.12 -10.53 12.14
CA PRO A 17 0.99 -10.68 11.23
C PRO A 17 1.21 -10.08 9.85
N SER A 18 1.86 -8.90 9.78
CA SER A 18 2.18 -8.29 8.49
C SER A 18 3.14 -9.14 7.65
N GLU A 19 4.11 -9.84 8.22
CA GLU A 19 5.10 -10.63 7.44
C GLU A 19 4.49 -11.88 6.84
N VAL A 20 3.48 -12.42 7.52
CA VAL A 20 2.62 -13.44 6.95
C VAL A 20 1.83 -12.88 5.77
N LEU A 21 1.31 -11.66 5.87
CA LEU A 21 0.57 -11.02 4.77
C LEU A 21 1.47 -10.68 3.58
N ASP A 22 2.68 -10.13 3.78
CA ASP A 22 3.65 -9.88 2.71
C ASP A 22 3.91 -11.18 1.92
N ALA A 23 4.22 -12.28 2.62
CA ALA A 23 4.45 -13.57 1.98
C ALA A 23 3.20 -14.13 1.28
N ARG A 24 2.01 -13.86 1.85
CA ARG A 24 0.74 -14.32 1.30
C ARG A 24 0.39 -13.61 0.00
N VAL A 25 0.68 -12.31 -0.09
CA VAL A 25 0.48 -11.51 -1.32
C VAL A 25 1.27 -12.13 -2.49
N GLU A 26 2.56 -12.42 -2.29
CA GLU A 26 3.39 -13.03 -3.34
C GLU A 26 2.90 -14.42 -3.74
N ALA A 27 2.57 -15.26 -2.74
CA ALA A 27 2.06 -16.60 -3.00
C ALA A 27 0.73 -16.59 -3.78
N LEU A 28 -0.18 -15.67 -3.42
CA LEU A 28 -1.48 -15.55 -4.07
C LEU A 28 -1.34 -15.03 -5.51
N ALA A 29 -0.42 -14.11 -5.76
CA ALA A 29 -0.14 -13.60 -7.10
C ALA A 29 0.39 -14.72 -8.01
N ALA A 30 1.33 -15.51 -7.52
CA ALA A 30 1.87 -16.67 -8.21
C ALA A 30 0.79 -17.74 -8.47
N GLN A 31 -0.04 -18.05 -7.47
CA GLN A 31 -1.13 -19.02 -7.61
C GLN A 31 -2.14 -18.60 -8.68
N ARG A 32 -2.42 -17.29 -8.79
CA ARG A 32 -3.34 -16.73 -9.79
C ARG A 32 -2.67 -16.48 -11.15
N GLY A 33 -1.38 -16.80 -11.30
CA GLY A 33 -0.62 -16.58 -12.54
C GLY A 33 -0.54 -15.11 -12.94
N LEU A 34 -0.57 -14.19 -11.97
CA LEU A 34 -0.49 -12.77 -12.24
C LEU A 34 0.96 -12.35 -12.56
N PRO A 35 1.17 -11.44 -13.52
CA PRO A 35 2.51 -10.96 -13.87
C PRO A 35 3.12 -10.08 -12.76
N HIS A 36 2.31 -9.49 -11.88
CA HIS A 36 2.75 -8.69 -10.74
C HIS A 36 1.76 -8.80 -9.58
N HIS A 37 2.24 -8.82 -8.34
CA HIS A 37 1.37 -8.90 -7.16
C HIS A 37 0.48 -7.67 -7.01
N ALA A 38 0.92 -6.50 -7.48
CA ALA A 38 0.14 -5.26 -7.46
C ALA A 38 -1.25 -5.38 -8.12
N LEU A 39 -1.44 -6.37 -9.01
CA LEU A 39 -2.72 -6.61 -9.68
C LEU A 39 -3.73 -7.37 -8.80
N LEU A 40 -3.32 -7.93 -7.65
CA LEU A 40 -4.23 -8.62 -6.74
C LEU A 40 -5.31 -7.71 -6.16
N SER A 41 -4.97 -6.44 -5.94
CA SER A 41 -5.86 -5.39 -5.43
C SER A 41 -6.64 -4.69 -6.55
N ALA A 42 -6.57 -5.17 -7.80
CA ALA A 42 -7.34 -4.59 -8.90
C ALA A 42 -8.85 -4.65 -8.58
N GLY A 43 -9.43 -3.49 -8.25
CA GLY A 43 -10.83 -3.36 -7.86
C GLY A 43 -11.07 -3.14 -6.37
N VAL A 44 -10.04 -3.18 -5.52
CA VAL A 44 -10.12 -2.80 -4.09
C VAL A 44 -9.25 -1.58 -3.85
N PHE A 45 -9.84 -0.51 -3.33
CA PHE A 45 -9.16 0.76 -3.09
C PHE A 45 -9.32 1.17 -1.63
N VAL A 46 -8.24 1.68 -1.04
CA VAL A 46 -8.25 2.22 0.32
C VAL A 46 -7.97 3.72 0.25
N GLY A 47 -8.84 4.52 0.88
CA GLY A 47 -8.54 5.90 1.22
C GLY A 47 -7.79 5.93 2.56
N PRO A 48 -6.51 6.34 2.60
CA PRO A 48 -5.65 6.16 3.78
C PRO A 48 -5.88 7.22 4.88
N ASP A 49 -6.73 8.23 4.65
CA ASP A 49 -6.93 9.39 5.52
C ASP A 49 -7.83 9.09 6.75
N PHE A 50 -7.56 7.99 7.45
CA PHE A 50 -8.30 7.56 8.67
C PHE A 50 -8.21 8.57 9.82
N SER A 51 -7.20 9.42 9.83
CA SER A 51 -7.00 10.50 10.81
C SER A 51 -6.97 11.89 10.15
N GLY A 52 -7.64 12.04 9.01
CA GLY A 52 -7.54 13.22 8.16
C GLY A 52 -6.29 13.21 7.29
N ASN A 53 -6.19 14.18 6.39
CA ASN A 53 -5.06 14.35 5.50
C ASN A 53 -4.19 15.53 5.96
N ARG A 54 -2.95 15.28 6.35
CA ARG A 54 -1.99 16.35 6.68
C ARG A 54 -1.43 17.01 5.42
N SER A 55 -1.04 16.19 4.45
CA SER A 55 -0.43 16.63 3.20
C SER A 55 -0.87 15.69 2.08
N PRO A 56 -1.07 16.22 0.86
CA PRO A 56 -0.92 17.63 0.48
C PRO A 56 -2.16 18.50 0.78
N LEU A 57 -3.28 17.92 1.22
CA LEU A 57 -4.58 18.60 1.27
C LEU A 57 -4.81 19.42 2.55
N ALA A 58 -4.12 19.07 3.64
CA ALA A 58 -4.24 19.74 4.94
C ALA A 58 -5.70 19.81 5.46
N ASP A 59 -6.50 18.76 5.23
CA ASP A 59 -7.87 18.65 5.72
C ASP A 59 -8.01 17.58 6.83
N PRO A 60 -8.13 17.97 8.11
CA PRO A 60 -8.31 17.04 9.22
C PRO A 60 -9.69 16.37 9.26
N ARG A 61 -10.64 16.82 8.42
CA ARG A 61 -12.01 16.28 8.36
C ARG A 61 -12.12 15.08 7.43
N MET A 62 -11.12 14.85 6.58
CA MET A 62 -11.09 13.66 5.72
C MET A 62 -11.18 12.37 6.55
N ARG A 63 -11.77 11.34 5.94
CA ARG A 63 -12.00 10.04 6.56
C ARG A 63 -11.52 8.97 5.61
N GLY A 64 -10.96 7.91 6.18
CA GLY A 64 -10.57 6.74 5.43
C GLY A 64 -11.78 6.05 4.80
N SER A 65 -11.54 5.35 3.71
CA SER A 65 -12.57 4.63 2.97
C SER A 65 -12.02 3.31 2.47
N VAL A 66 -12.91 2.35 2.24
CA VAL A 66 -12.58 1.14 1.49
C VAL A 66 -13.66 0.95 0.44
N VAL A 67 -13.24 0.92 -0.82
CA VAL A 67 -14.13 0.83 -1.98
C VAL A 67 -13.83 -0.47 -2.72
N GLY A 68 -14.88 -1.12 -3.22
CA GLY A 68 -14.75 -2.40 -3.93
C GLY A 68 -14.72 -3.63 -3.01
N LEU A 69 -15.27 -3.50 -1.81
CA LEU A 69 -15.51 -4.66 -0.95
C LEU A 69 -16.54 -5.59 -1.62
N GLY A 70 -16.12 -6.83 -1.81
CA GLY A 70 -16.89 -7.92 -2.37
C GLY A 70 -16.06 -9.19 -2.30
N PRO A 71 -16.66 -10.37 -2.47
CA PRO A 71 -15.88 -11.59 -2.48
C PRO A 71 -14.92 -11.58 -3.68
N VAL A 72 -13.62 -11.57 -3.39
CA VAL A 72 -12.56 -11.74 -4.40
C VAL A 72 -12.46 -13.24 -4.69
N GLY A 73 -13.48 -13.79 -5.37
CA GLY A 73 -13.65 -15.23 -5.56
C GLY A 73 -14.94 -15.75 -4.93
N PRO A 74 -14.98 -17.02 -4.48
CA PRO A 74 -16.17 -17.61 -3.87
C PRO A 74 -16.61 -16.85 -2.58
N PRO A 75 -17.92 -16.72 -2.30
CA PRO A 75 -18.44 -16.02 -1.12
C PRO A 75 -17.86 -16.51 0.21
N GLU A 76 -17.57 -17.81 0.32
CA GLU A 76 -16.96 -18.46 1.48
C GLU A 76 -15.55 -17.95 1.80
N GLU A 77 -14.82 -17.45 0.80
CA GLU A 77 -13.45 -16.95 0.95
C GLU A 77 -13.40 -15.46 1.34
N ALA A 78 -14.54 -14.76 1.38
CA ALA A 78 -14.60 -13.33 1.70
C ALA A 78 -14.03 -12.98 3.10
N THR A 79 -13.94 -13.97 3.99
CA THR A 79 -13.39 -13.80 5.35
C THR A 79 -12.07 -14.55 5.57
N SER A 80 -11.40 -14.94 4.49
CA SER A 80 -10.12 -15.65 4.50
C SER A 80 -8.92 -14.72 4.78
N ILE A 81 -7.77 -15.34 5.09
CA ILE A 81 -6.49 -14.62 5.18
C ILE A 81 -6.08 -14.04 3.81
N ASP A 82 -6.47 -14.68 2.71
CA ASP A 82 -6.16 -14.23 1.36
C ASP A 82 -6.93 -12.95 1.02
N ALA A 83 -8.22 -12.87 1.37
CA ALA A 83 -8.99 -11.64 1.26
C ALA A 83 -8.38 -10.52 2.11
N LEU A 84 -7.89 -10.84 3.31
CA LEU A 84 -7.17 -9.88 4.16
C LEU A 84 -5.82 -9.45 3.56
N ALA A 85 -5.11 -10.34 2.87
CA ALA A 85 -3.86 -10.03 2.17
C ALA A 85 -4.08 -9.07 1.00
N VAL A 86 -5.17 -9.25 0.23
CA VAL A 86 -5.56 -8.30 -0.83
C VAL A 86 -5.89 -6.92 -0.26
N LEU A 87 -6.66 -6.86 0.84
CA LEU A 87 -6.96 -5.59 1.50
C LEU A 87 -5.70 -4.92 2.10
N TYR A 88 -4.79 -5.73 2.64
CA TYR A 88 -3.49 -5.26 3.13
C TYR A 88 -2.66 -4.64 2.00
N LEU A 89 -2.55 -5.31 0.85
CA LEU A 89 -1.89 -4.77 -0.33
C LEU A 89 -2.52 -3.45 -0.77
N ALA A 90 -3.85 -3.38 -0.86
CA ALA A 90 -4.56 -2.15 -1.22
C ALA A 90 -4.27 -1.00 -0.24
N ALA A 91 -4.09 -1.31 1.06
CA ALA A 91 -3.68 -0.32 2.06
C ALA A 91 -2.23 0.13 1.89
N VAL A 92 -1.30 -0.77 1.56
CA VAL A 92 0.10 -0.43 1.25
C VAL A 92 0.17 0.48 0.01
N GLN A 93 -0.57 0.13 -1.04
CA GLN A 93 -0.68 0.93 -2.26
C GLN A 93 -1.30 2.30 -2.01
N ALA A 94 -2.33 2.38 -1.17
CA ALA A 94 -2.92 3.67 -0.79
C ALA A 94 -1.91 4.61 -0.13
N LEU A 95 -1.02 4.07 0.73
CA LEU A 95 0.08 4.84 1.31
C LEU A 95 1.07 5.29 0.23
N ALA A 96 1.44 4.39 -0.69
CA ALA A 96 2.33 4.70 -1.81
C ALA A 96 1.77 5.82 -2.71
N TYR A 97 0.49 5.76 -3.06
CA TYR A 97 -0.20 6.81 -3.83
C TYR A 97 -0.30 8.13 -3.06
N SER A 98 -0.50 8.09 -1.74
CA SER A 98 -0.47 9.30 -0.90
C SER A 98 0.93 9.93 -0.89
N THR A 99 1.99 9.12 -0.78
CA THR A 99 3.38 9.59 -0.92
C THR A 99 3.63 10.20 -2.29
N ARG A 100 3.11 9.61 -3.37
CA ARG A 100 3.18 10.17 -4.71
C ARG A 100 2.53 11.56 -4.79
N ALA A 101 1.32 11.70 -4.25
CA ALA A 101 0.63 12.99 -4.22
C ALA A 101 1.45 14.07 -3.47
N ILE A 102 2.14 13.69 -2.38
CA ILE A 102 3.05 14.60 -1.66
C ILE A 102 4.26 14.98 -2.52
N VAL A 103 4.92 14.01 -3.16
CA VAL A 103 6.10 14.25 -4.02
C VAL A 103 5.73 15.15 -5.21
N GLU A 104 4.59 14.90 -5.85
CA GLU A 104 4.09 15.74 -6.94
C GLU A 104 3.79 17.17 -6.48
N ALA A 105 3.17 17.35 -5.32
CA ALA A 105 2.92 18.67 -4.74
C ALA A 105 4.23 19.41 -4.41
N ILE A 106 5.24 18.72 -3.87
CA ILE A 106 6.57 19.31 -3.60
C ILE A 106 7.25 19.74 -4.91
N ASN A 107 7.24 18.87 -5.92
CA ASN A 107 7.83 19.20 -7.23
C ASN A 107 7.15 20.41 -7.86
N ALA A 108 5.81 20.47 -7.83
CA ALA A 108 5.05 21.61 -8.33
C ALA A 108 5.38 22.92 -7.59
N ALA A 109 5.44 22.89 -6.25
CA ALA A 109 5.78 24.06 -5.45
C ALA A 109 7.23 24.53 -5.71
N ARG A 110 8.19 23.60 -5.84
CA ARG A 110 9.57 23.93 -6.18
C ARG A 110 9.66 24.57 -7.56
N LEU A 111 8.98 24.02 -8.56
CA LEU A 111 8.94 24.58 -9.92
C LEU A 111 8.37 26.01 -9.91
N GLN A 112 7.33 26.26 -9.13
CA GLN A 112 6.74 27.60 -9.00
C GLN A 112 7.69 28.62 -8.36
N CYS A 113 8.43 28.22 -7.31
CA CYS A 113 9.31 29.13 -6.58
C CYS A 113 10.69 29.33 -7.22
N GLN A 114 11.23 28.32 -7.92
CA GLN A 114 12.61 28.28 -8.40
C GLN A 114 12.72 28.26 -9.94
N GLY A 115 11.58 28.17 -10.65
CA GLY A 115 11.52 28.13 -12.11
C GLY A 115 12.08 26.84 -12.71
N SER A 116 12.25 26.84 -14.04
CA SER A 116 12.64 25.65 -14.82
C SER A 116 14.06 25.12 -14.56
N ALA A 117 14.84 25.76 -13.69
CA ALA A 117 16.18 25.30 -13.31
C ALA A 117 16.16 24.23 -12.20
N VAL A 118 15.00 24.00 -11.56
CA VAL A 118 14.90 23.01 -10.48
C VAL A 118 14.55 21.62 -11.02
N GLU A 119 15.40 20.65 -10.71
CA GLU A 119 15.15 19.25 -11.02
C GLU A 119 14.10 18.65 -10.05
N PRO A 120 13.21 17.76 -10.55
CA PRO A 120 12.26 17.05 -9.71
C PRO A 120 12.98 16.09 -8.75
N ILE A 121 12.26 15.65 -7.71
CA ILE A 121 12.72 14.57 -6.84
C ILE A 121 12.96 13.31 -7.70
N ARG A 122 14.20 12.82 -7.67
CA ARG A 122 14.68 11.69 -8.48
C ARG A 122 14.88 10.39 -7.71
N ALA A 123 14.75 10.45 -6.39
CA ALA A 123 14.85 9.31 -5.48
C ALA A 123 14.22 9.69 -4.14
N VAL A 124 13.64 8.70 -3.48
CA VAL A 124 13.21 8.78 -2.07
C VAL A 124 14.10 7.85 -1.27
N VAL A 125 14.33 8.16 0.00
CA VAL A 125 15.09 7.28 0.90
C VAL A 125 14.13 6.83 2.00
N ALA A 126 13.77 5.54 2.01
CA ALA A 126 12.93 4.98 3.05
C ALA A 126 13.70 4.75 4.36
N CYS A 127 13.07 5.09 5.48
CA CYS A 127 13.61 4.82 6.82
C CYS A 127 12.51 4.29 7.77
N GLY A 128 12.92 3.79 8.94
CA GLY A 128 12.01 3.20 9.94
C GLY A 128 11.70 1.72 9.73
N GLY A 129 10.74 1.19 10.48
CA GLY A 129 10.46 -0.26 10.51
C GLY A 129 9.94 -0.83 9.18
N LEU A 130 9.20 -0.03 8.41
CA LEU A 130 8.66 -0.43 7.11
C LEU A 130 9.72 -0.45 6.00
N ALA A 131 10.85 0.26 6.17
CA ALA A 131 11.94 0.22 5.20
C ALA A 131 12.60 -1.17 5.07
N ARG A 132 12.34 -2.07 6.02
CA ARG A 132 12.80 -3.47 5.98
C ARG A 132 11.84 -4.40 5.21
N ARG A 133 10.77 -3.87 4.61
CA ARG A 133 9.69 -4.63 4.01
C ARG A 133 9.75 -4.51 2.49
N GLY A 134 10.10 -5.61 1.81
CA GLY A 134 10.25 -5.64 0.36
C GLY A 134 8.99 -5.18 -0.38
N LEU A 135 7.81 -5.68 0.02
CA LEU A 135 6.53 -5.30 -0.57
C LEU A 135 6.28 -3.78 -0.45
N TYR A 136 6.51 -3.20 0.74
CA TYR A 136 6.31 -1.78 0.96
C TYR A 136 7.22 -0.91 0.07
N ILE A 137 8.50 -1.27 -0.02
CA ILE A 137 9.48 -0.57 -0.85
C ILE A 137 9.13 -0.69 -2.34
N SER A 138 8.79 -1.88 -2.81
CA SER A 138 8.42 -2.11 -4.22
C SER A 138 7.20 -1.27 -4.61
N GLU A 139 6.11 -1.33 -3.84
CA GLU A 139 4.89 -0.57 -4.14
C GLU A 139 5.13 0.95 -4.12
N HIS A 140 6.03 1.45 -3.25
CA HIS A 140 6.41 2.88 -3.27
C HIS A 140 7.26 3.22 -4.49
N ALA A 141 8.23 2.38 -4.85
CA ALA A 141 9.06 2.60 -6.04
C ALA A 141 8.21 2.60 -7.32
N ASP A 142 7.29 1.65 -7.43
CA ASP A 142 6.37 1.53 -8.56
C ASP A 142 5.41 2.73 -8.64
N ALA A 143 4.82 3.14 -7.52
CA ALA A 143 3.89 4.27 -7.49
C ALA A 143 4.60 5.61 -7.81
N LEU A 144 5.81 5.80 -7.30
CA LEU A 144 6.58 7.03 -7.43
C LEU A 144 7.34 7.13 -8.76
N GLY A 145 7.65 6.00 -9.40
CA GLY A 145 8.45 5.97 -10.63
C GLY A 145 9.90 6.40 -10.44
N VAL A 146 10.41 6.36 -9.20
CA VAL A 146 11.79 6.69 -8.84
C VAL A 146 12.32 5.66 -7.83
N PRO A 147 13.65 5.49 -7.70
CA PRO A 147 14.23 4.63 -6.66
C PRO A 147 13.80 5.06 -5.24
N VAL A 148 13.55 4.07 -4.38
CA VAL A 148 13.11 4.22 -2.98
C VAL A 148 14.00 3.43 -2.03
#